data_AF-A0A2E8WJC2-F1
#
_entry.id   AF-A0A2E8WJC2-F1
#
_cell.length_a   1.000
_cell.length_b   1.000
_cell.length_c   1.000
_cell.angle_alpha   90.00
_cell.angle_beta   90.00
_cell.angle_gamma   90.00
#
_symmetry.space_group_name_H-M   'P 1'
#
loop_
_entity.id
_entity.type
_entity.pdbx_description
1 polymer ?
#
loop_
_entity_poly.entity_id
_entity_poly.type
_entity_poly.pdbx_seq_one_letter_code
_entity_poly.pdbx_strand_id
1 'polypeptide(L)' 'MFIAIDEYGVFASLVTLEDVLEELIGHEIVDETDQVVDLRKLAFLRRRRALGNTDEKDKRHKRRYGGAHVRI' A
#
# COMPACT_ATOMS: atom_id res chain seq x y z
N MET A 1 17.60 -10.74 -5.33
CA MET A 1 16.70 -9.57 -5.37
C MET A 1 16.91 -8.87 -6.69
N PHE A 2 15.84 -8.60 -7.41
CA PHE A 2 15.82 -8.01 -8.75
C PHE A 2 14.90 -6.80 -8.76
N ILE A 3 15.26 -5.79 -9.54
CA ILE A 3 14.46 -4.59 -9.73
C ILE A 3 14.01 -4.57 -11.18
N ALA A 4 12.72 -4.46 -11.42
CA ALA A 4 12.17 -4.22 -12.75
C ALA A 4 12.09 -2.72 -12.99
N ILE A 5 12.55 -2.30 -14.16
CA ILE A 5 12.55 -0.91 -14.62
C ILE A 5 11.76 -0.85 -15.93
N ASP A 6 10.96 0.20 -16.11
CA ASP A 6 10.25 0.42 -17.36
C ASP A 6 11.13 1.10 -18.44
N GLU A 7 10.54 1.31 -19.62
CA GLU A 7 11.17 1.93 -20.79
C GLU A 7 11.65 3.37 -20.54
N TYR A 8 11.14 4.03 -19.50
CA TYR A 8 11.45 5.41 -19.12
C TYR A 8 12.46 5.49 -17.97
N GLY A 9 13.00 4.35 -17.52
CA GLY A 9 13.93 4.29 -16.40
C GLY A 9 13.26 4.40 -15.03
N VAL A 10 11.92 4.28 -14.97
CA VAL A 10 11.16 4.36 -13.72
C VAL A 10 11.12 2.99 -13.05
N PHE A 11 11.24 2.98 -11.73
CA PHE A 11 11.10 1.78 -10.92
C PHE A 11 9.69 1.19 -11.07
N ALA A 12 9.60 -0.01 -11.63
CA ALA A 12 8.33 -0.70 -11.86
C ALA A 12 7.99 -1.67 -10.72
N SER A 13 8.94 -2.51 -10.29
CA SER A 13 8.72 -3.46 -9.20
C SER A 13 10.02 -4.00 -8.58
N LEU A 14 9.88 -4.64 -7.41
CA LEU A 14 10.91 -5.44 -6.74
C LEU A 14 10.50 -6.91 -6.78
N VAL A 15 11.40 -7.81 -7.14
CA VAL A 15 11.16 -9.26 -7.16
C VAL A 15 12.25 -9.96 -6.37
N THR A 16 11.88 -10.87 -5.47
CA THR A 16 12.83 -11.70 -4.70
C THR A 16 12.92 -13.11 -5.27
N LEU A 17 13.86 -13.91 -4.76
CA LEU A 17 13.95 -15.32 -5.15
C LEU A 17 12.77 -16.12 -4.60
N GLU A 18 12.26 -15.77 -3.40
CA GLU A 18 11.08 -16.39 -2.81
C GLU A 18 9.86 -16.23 -3.71
N ASP A 19 9.59 -15.02 -4.24
CA ASP A 19 8.45 -14.81 -5.15
C ASP A 19 8.48 -15.76 -6.36
N VAL A 20 9.67 -16.06 -6.89
CA VAL A 20 9.84 -16.97 -8.03
C VAL A 20 9.67 -18.43 -7.62
N LEU A 21 10.18 -18.80 -6.44
CA LEU A 21 10.05 -20.15 -5.91
C LEU A 21 8.60 -20.46 -5.53
N GLU A 22 7.88 -19.50 -4.94
CA GLU A 22 6.44 -19.59 -4.64
C GLU A 22 5.61 -19.90 -5.88
N GLU A 23 5.85 -19.17 -6.98
CA GLU A 23 5.15 -19.39 -8.25
C GLU A 23 5.48 -20.78 -8.83
N LEU A 24 6.72 -21.25 -8.64
CA LEU A 24 7.17 -22.55 -9.14
C LEU A 24 6.61 -23.73 -8.35
N ILE A 25 6.46 -23.61 -7.03
CA ILE A 25 5.97 -24.68 -6.15
C ILE A 25 4.47 -24.60 -5.85
N GLY A 26 3.83 -23.47 -6.17
CA GLY A 26 2.40 -23.24 -5.95
C GLY A 26 2.00 -23.09 -4.48
N HIS A 27 2.96 -22.81 -3.60
CA HIS A 27 2.77 -22.61 -2.17
C HIS A 27 3.49 -21.35 -1.70
N GLU A 28 2.85 -20.61 -0.80
CA GLU A 28 3.44 -19.44 -0.15
C GLU A 28 4.56 -19.88 0.79
N ILE A 29 5.71 -19.24 0.67
CA ILE A 29 6.88 -19.50 1.51
C ILE A 29 6.79 -18.55 2.69
N VAL A 30 6.57 -19.10 3.88
CA VAL A 30 6.40 -18.33 5.12
C VAL A 30 7.62 -18.58 5.99
N ASP A 31 8.28 -17.51 6.44
CA ASP A 31 9.40 -17.63 7.37
C ASP A 31 8.90 -18.03 8.77
N GLU A 32 9.74 -18.71 9.56
CA GLU A 32 9.34 -19.13 10.91
C GLU A 32 9.03 -17.94 11.84
N THR A 33 9.54 -16.75 11.50
CA THR A 33 9.32 -15.53 12.27
C THR A 33 8.09 -14.73 11.83
N ASP A 34 7.44 -15.10 10.73
CA ASP A 34 6.29 -14.38 10.20
C ASP A 34 5.04 -14.59 11.05
N GLN A 35 4.45 -13.48 11.50
CA GLN A 35 3.20 -13.52 12.29
C GLN A 35 1.95 -13.72 11.42
N VAL A 36 2.07 -13.56 10.10
CA VAL A 36 0.96 -13.62 9.14
C VAL A 36 1.47 -14.28 7.87
N VAL A 37 0.76 -15.32 7.42
CA VAL A 37 1.06 -16.08 6.21
C VAL A 37 1.14 -15.18 4.98
N ASP A 38 0.17 -14.27 4.79
CA ASP A 38 0.13 -13.34 3.66
C ASP A 38 0.48 -11.91 4.11
N LEU A 39 1.76 -11.57 3.98
CA LEU A 39 2.27 -10.23 4.29
C LEU A 39 1.74 -9.16 3.32
N ARG A 40 1.39 -9.52 2.08
CA ARG A 40 0.85 -8.59 1.07
C ARG A 40 -0.52 -8.07 1.49
N LYS A 41 -1.38 -8.96 1.99
CA LYS A 41 -2.69 -8.62 2.55
C LYS A 41 -2.57 -7.78 3.82
N LEU A 42 -1.61 -8.10 4.70
CA LEU A 42 -1.32 -7.28 5.88
C LEU A 42 -0.91 -5.85 5.49
N ALA A 43 -0.03 -5.70 4.50
CA ALA A 43 0.39 -4.40 3.98
C ALA A 43 -0.79 -3.62 3.37
N PHE A 44 -1.67 -4.28 2.60
CA PHE A 44 -2.87 -3.66 2.05
C PHE A 44 -3.82 -3.15 3.13
N LEU A 45 -4.06 -3.95 4.18
CA LEU A 45 -4.89 -3.54 5.32
C LEU A 45 -4.29 -2.34 6.08
N ARG A 46 -2.98 -2.34 6.30
CA ARG A 46 -2.27 -1.21 6.92
C ARG A 46 -2.40 0.07 6.08
N ARG A 47 -2.22 -0.04 4.76
CA ARG A 47 -2.37 1.08 3.82
C ARG A 47 -3.79 1.64 3.83
N ARG A 48 -4.82 0.78 3.80
CA ARG A 48 -6.23 1.22 3.89
C ARG A 48 -6.53 1.97 5.19
N ARG A 49 -6.04 1.50 6.33
CA ARG A 49 -6.21 2.21 7.61
C ARG A 49 -5.53 3.58 7.61
N ALA A 50 -4.32 3.67 7.03
CA ALA A 50 -3.59 4.92 6.94
C ALA A 50 -4.36 5.97 6.09
N LEU A 51 -4.96 5.54 4.96
CA LEU A 51 -5.71 6.40 4.05
C LEU A 51 -7.09 6.81 4.62
N GLY A 52 -7.78 5.93 5.35
CA GLY A 52 -9.08 6.26 5.96
C GLY A 52 -9.01 7.37 7.01
N ASN A 53 -7.86 7.55 7.67
CA ASN A 53 -7.63 8.65 8.61
C ASN A 53 -7.51 10.02 7.92
N THR A 54 -7.21 10.05 6.62
CA THR A 54 -7.05 11.29 5.85
C THR A 54 -8.41 11.87 5.46
N ASP A 55 -9.37 11.01 5.08
CA ASP A 55 -10.74 11.40 4.71
C ASP A 55 -11.52 12.06 5.87
N GLU A 56 -11.31 11.61 7.10
CA GLU A 56 -11.95 12.24 8.27
C GLU A 56 -11.38 13.61 8.59
N LYS A 57 -10.06 13.80 8.44
CA LYS A 57 -9.42 15.10 8.69
C LYS A 57 -9.86 16.14 7.66
N ASP A 58 -10.03 15.73 6.40
CA ASP A 58 -10.41 16.61 5.30
C ASP A 58 -11.89 17.05 5.41
N LYS A 59 -12.79 16.14 5.80
CA LYS A 59 -14.19 16.47 6.13
C LYS A 59 -14.30 17.42 7.31
N ARG A 60 -13.45 17.25 8.33
CA ARG A 60 -13.43 18.11 9.52
C ARG A 60 -12.89 19.51 9.20
N HIS A 61 -11.93 19.61 8.27
CA HIS A 61 -11.38 20.88 7.78
C HIS A 61 -12.42 21.64 6.94
N LYS A 62 -13.10 20.98 6.00
CA LYS A 62 -14.17 21.59 5.19
C LYS A 62 -15.35 22.12 6.02
N ARG A 63 -15.75 21.43 7.09
CA ARG A 63 -16.78 21.93 8.01
C ARG A 63 -16.33 23.16 8.80
N ARG A 64 -15.02 23.32 9.04
CA ARG A 64 -14.46 24.42 9.84
C ARG A 64 -14.25 25.70 9.03
N TYR A 65 -14.08 25.59 7.70
CA TYR A 65 -13.84 26.74 6.82
C TYR A 65 -14.94 26.96 5.74
N GLY A 66 -15.90 26.05 5.58
CA GLY A 66 -16.95 26.12 4.55
C GLY A 66 -18.11 27.09 4.82
N GLY A 67 -17.99 27.99 5.81
CA GLY A 67 -19.08 28.86 6.28
C GLY A 67 -18.98 30.34 5.91
N ALA A 68 -18.00 30.77 5.12
CA ALA A 68 -17.89 32.18 4.68
C ALA A 68 -18.26 32.31 3.20
N HIS A 69 -19.56 32.39 2.92
CA HIS A 69 -20.02 33.03 1.69
C HIS A 69 -19.65 34.51 1.77
N VAL A 70 -18.58 34.88 1.05
CA VAL A 70 -18.27 36.27 0.72
C VAL A 70 -19.43 36.78 -0.13
N ARG A 71 -20.30 37.59 0.46
CA ARG A 71 -21.23 38.43 -0.29
C ARG A 71 -20.43 39.66 -0.71
N ILE A 72 -20.15 39.74 -2.01
CA ILE A 72 -19.77 40.97 -2.69
C ILE A 72 -20.97 41.92 -2.62
#